data_AF-A0A2W2MZR0-F1
#
_entry.id   AF-A0A2W2MZR0-F1
#
_cell.length_a   1.000
_cell.length_b   1.000
_cell.length_c   1.000
_cell.angle_alpha   90.00
_cell.angle_beta   90.00
_cell.angle_gamma   90.00
#
_symmetry.space_group_name_H-M   'P 1'
#
loop_
_entity.id
_entity.type
_entity.pdbx_description
1 polymer ?
#
loop_
_entity_poly.entity_id
_entity_poly.type
_entity_poly.pdbx_seq_one_letter_code
_entity_poly.pdbx_strand_id
1 'polypeptide(L)'
;MVAAALVLSGCGGGSDRPDGKATVTVTAMPSESAPTVEPRDALAEYQRATYSGCGDDCQEFMERKLDAAVAVKEAMEAKDPSLYAVPIGYVAQAEREADRYGRDTIGVNMLPVSAPIQRMVAWFREHPEG
;
A
#
# COMPACT_ATOMS: atom_id res chain seq x y z
N MET A 1 -24.76 12.67 10.60
CA MET A 1 -23.91 12.52 11.80
C MET A 1 -24.47 11.37 12.62
N VAL A 2 -23.83 10.21 12.60
CA VAL A 2 -24.07 9.13 13.56
C VAL A 2 -22.70 8.63 14.01
N ALA A 3 -22.55 8.54 15.32
CA ALA A 3 -21.30 8.48 16.06
C ALA A 3 -20.54 7.16 15.89
N ALA A 4 -19.23 7.25 15.71
CA ALA A 4 -18.31 6.13 15.86
C ALA A 4 -18.05 5.88 17.36
N ALA A 5 -18.35 4.69 17.83
CA ALA A 5 -17.91 4.20 19.13
C ALA A 5 -16.68 3.29 18.91
N LEU A 6 -15.49 3.87 19.03
CA LEU A 6 -14.24 3.13 19.07
C LEU A 6 -13.85 2.92 20.54
N VAL A 7 -13.95 1.68 21.00
CA VAL A 7 -13.33 1.24 22.26
C VAL A 7 -11.96 0.69 21.91
N LEU A 8 -10.89 1.42 22.25
CA LEU A 8 -9.54 0.87 22.26
C LEU A 8 -9.18 0.51 23.70
N SER A 9 -8.86 -0.77 23.91
CA SER A 9 -8.16 -1.23 25.10
C SER A 9 -6.85 -1.86 24.67
N GLY A 10 -5.73 -1.45 25.29
CA GLY A 10 -4.49 -2.21 25.24
C GLY A 10 -3.21 -1.38 25.10
N CYS A 11 -2.86 -0.54 26.08
CA CYS A 11 -1.45 -0.22 26.34
C CYS A 11 -1.04 -0.97 27.61
N GLY A 12 -0.22 -2.01 27.45
CA GLY A 12 0.35 -2.76 28.56
C GLY A 12 1.49 -1.98 29.22
N GLY A 13 1.44 -1.84 30.54
CA GLY A 13 2.51 -1.23 31.33
C GLY A 13 2.19 -1.20 32.83
N GLY A 14 2.47 -2.31 33.53
CA GLY A 14 2.89 -2.27 34.94
C GLY A 14 1.81 -2.34 36.03
N SER A 15 1.81 -3.49 36.73
CA SER A 15 1.48 -3.70 38.15
C SER A 15 0.05 -3.42 38.63
N ASP A 16 -0.80 -4.45 38.68
CA ASP A 16 -1.16 -5.16 39.93
C ASP A 16 -2.15 -6.32 39.62
N ARG A 17 -1.95 -7.46 40.31
CA ARG A 17 -2.71 -8.72 40.19
C ARG A 17 -4.03 -8.65 41.02
N PRO A 18 -4.91 -9.67 41.02
CA PRO A 18 -5.40 -10.58 39.98
C PRO A 18 -6.95 -10.53 39.89
N ASP A 19 -7.52 -11.47 39.14
CA ASP A 19 -8.92 -11.91 39.13
C ASP A 19 -9.78 -11.43 37.96
N GLY A 20 -10.33 -12.42 37.26
CA GLY A 20 -11.31 -12.26 36.19
C GLY A 20 -10.78 -12.74 34.85
N LYS A 21 -11.00 -14.03 34.55
CA LYS A 21 -10.87 -14.57 33.20
C LYS A 21 -11.74 -13.76 32.24
N ALA A 22 -11.13 -12.95 31.38
CA ALA A 22 -11.81 -12.37 30.22
C ALA A 22 -11.67 -13.33 29.05
N THR A 23 -12.65 -14.21 28.88
CA THR A 23 -12.82 -14.97 27.64
C THR A 23 -13.37 -14.00 26.60
N VAL A 24 -12.50 -13.45 25.74
CA VAL A 24 -12.91 -12.60 24.62
C VAL A 24 -13.39 -13.50 23.49
N THR A 25 -14.71 -13.68 23.38
CA THR A 25 -15.31 -14.25 22.18
C THR A 25 -15.38 -13.15 21.12
N VAL A 26 -14.34 -13.03 20.29
CA VAL A 26 -14.40 -12.19 19.09
C VAL A 26 -15.25 -12.93 18.06
N THR A 27 -16.55 -12.63 18.04
CA THR A 27 -17.38 -12.95 16.88
C THR A 27 -17.04 -11.93 15.79
N ALA A 28 -15.96 -12.19 15.05
CA ALA A 28 -15.73 -11.52 13.78
C ALA A 28 -16.85 -11.98 12.84
N MET A 29 -17.85 -11.12 12.63
CA MET A 29 -18.72 -11.28 11.47
C MET A 29 -17.84 -11.25 10.22
N PRO A 30 -18.09 -12.09 9.20
CA PRO A 30 -17.34 -12.00 7.95
C PRO A 30 -17.50 -10.57 7.44
N SER A 31 -16.38 -9.85 7.33
CA SER A 31 -16.39 -8.55 6.68
C SER A 31 -16.76 -8.79 5.23
N GLU A 32 -18.05 -8.60 4.94
CA GLU A 32 -18.59 -8.54 3.60
C GLU A 32 -17.85 -7.42 2.86
N SER A 33 -17.06 -7.84 1.88
CA SER A 33 -16.24 -7.01 0.99
C SER A 33 -15.17 -6.19 1.71
N ALA A 34 -13.91 -6.59 1.55
CA ALA A 34 -12.82 -5.62 1.65
C ALA A 34 -13.21 -4.40 0.79
N PRO A 35 -13.02 -3.15 1.26
CA PRO A 35 -13.32 -2.00 0.44
C PRO A 35 -12.56 -2.15 -0.87
N THR A 36 -13.29 -2.28 -1.99
CA THR A 36 -12.67 -2.28 -3.32
C THR A 36 -12.12 -0.87 -3.51
N VAL A 37 -10.85 -0.69 -3.18
CA VAL A 37 -10.16 0.59 -3.37
C VAL A 37 -10.09 0.82 -4.87
N GLU A 38 -10.67 1.93 -5.33
CA GLU A 38 -10.59 2.29 -6.74
C GLU A 38 -9.12 2.58 -7.12
N PRO A 39 -8.64 2.15 -8.31
CA PRO A 39 -7.25 2.38 -8.72
C PRO A 39 -6.81 3.85 -8.68
N ARG A 40 -7.75 4.78 -8.89
CA ARG A 40 -7.53 6.22 -8.81
C ARG A 40 -7.28 6.71 -7.39
N ASP A 41 -8.03 6.17 -6.43
CA ASP A 41 -7.85 6.49 -5.02
C ASP A 41 -6.50 5.93 -4.53
N ALA A 42 -6.17 4.70 -4.93
CA ALA A 42 -4.86 4.12 -4.65
C ALA A 42 -3.71 4.95 -5.26
N LEU A 43 -3.86 5.44 -6.50
CA LEU A 43 -2.89 6.33 -7.13
C LEU A 43 -2.73 7.66 -6.38
N ALA A 44 -3.82 8.21 -5.85
CA ALA A 44 -3.76 9.42 -5.03
C ALA A 44 -2.98 9.17 -3.73
N GLU A 45 -3.18 8.03 -3.07
CA GLU A 45 -2.38 7.64 -1.90
C GLU A 45 -0.90 7.45 -2.26
N TYR A 46 -0.60 6.82 -3.40
CA TYR A 46 0.76 6.73 -3.93
C TYR A 46 1.41 8.11 -4.08
N GLN A 47 0.69 9.09 -4.63
CA GLN A 47 1.19 10.46 -4.77
C GLN A 47 1.47 11.13 -3.43
N ARG A 48 0.61 10.91 -2.42
CA ARG A 48 0.85 11.42 -1.05
C ARG A 48 2.06 10.77 -0.41
N ALA A 49 2.21 9.45 -0.54
CA ALA A 49 3.33 8.68 0.00
C ALA A 49 4.69 9.08 -0.61
N THR A 50 4.67 9.64 -1.82
CA THR A 50 5.87 10.03 -2.58
C THR A 50 6.12 11.54 -2.63
N TYR A 51 5.18 12.36 -2.15
CA TYR A 51 5.25 13.83 -2.22
C TYR A 51 6.49 14.43 -1.56
N SER A 52 6.93 13.84 -0.44
CA SER A 52 8.10 14.33 0.29
C SER A 52 9.41 14.22 -0.49
N GLY A 53 9.44 13.40 -1.54
CA GLY A 53 10.68 12.96 -2.16
C GLY A 53 11.55 12.15 -1.20
N CYS A 54 12.78 11.88 -1.63
CA CYS A 54 13.80 11.28 -0.77
C CYS A 54 14.58 12.38 -0.02
N GLY A 55 14.83 12.16 1.28
CA GLY A 55 15.78 12.92 2.10
C GLY A 55 17.21 12.37 1.99
N ASP A 56 17.93 12.30 3.12
CA ASP A 56 19.33 11.82 3.16
C ASP A 56 19.46 10.28 3.05
N ASP A 57 18.42 9.55 3.46
CA ASP A 57 18.30 8.10 3.30
C ASP A 57 17.10 7.76 2.41
N CYS A 58 17.40 7.28 1.20
CA CYS A 58 16.38 6.94 0.21
C CYS A 58 15.83 5.54 0.33
N GLN A 59 16.37 4.71 1.23
CA GLN A 59 15.97 3.33 1.36
C GLN A 59 14.50 3.23 1.78
N GLU A 60 14.15 3.84 2.92
CA GLU A 60 12.79 3.84 3.46
C GLU A 60 11.79 4.51 2.51
N PHE A 61 12.22 5.59 1.85
CA PHE A 61 11.39 6.26 0.84
C PHE A 61 11.08 5.34 -0.34
N MET A 62 12.07 4.61 -0.84
CA MET A 62 11.90 3.73 -1.99
C MET A 62 11.07 2.50 -1.67
N GLU A 63 11.20 1.94 -0.46
CA GLU A 63 10.33 0.87 0.03
C GLU A 63 8.87 1.33 0.07
N ARG A 64 8.60 2.46 0.74
CA ARG A 64 7.26 3.05 0.80
C ARG A 64 6.69 3.35 -0.59
N LYS A 65 7.52 3.85 -1.50
CA LYS A 65 7.13 4.14 -2.89
C LYS A 65 6.75 2.85 -3.64
N LEU A 66 7.52 1.77 -3.47
CA LEU A 66 7.23 0.49 -4.10
C LEU A 66 5.96 -0.12 -3.52
N ASP A 67 5.82 -0.17 -2.19
CA ASP A 67 4.64 -0.72 -1.53
C ASP A 67 3.37 0.05 -1.91
N ALA A 68 3.44 1.37 -1.99
CA ALA A 68 2.32 2.18 -2.48
C ALA A 68 1.99 1.87 -3.95
N ALA A 69 2.98 1.63 -4.82
CA ALA A 69 2.74 1.22 -6.20
C ALA A 69 2.10 -0.18 -6.29
N VAL A 70 2.49 -1.10 -5.40
CA VAL A 70 1.87 -2.44 -5.29
C VAL A 70 0.40 -2.31 -4.88
N ALA A 71 0.05 -1.40 -3.96
CA ALA A 71 -1.35 -1.15 -3.62
C ALA A 71 -2.16 -0.63 -4.84
N VAL A 72 -1.57 0.19 -5.71
CA VAL A 72 -2.22 0.60 -6.98
C VAL A 72 -2.42 -0.63 -7.89
N LYS A 73 -1.42 -1.50 -7.99
CA LYS A 73 -1.52 -2.76 -8.76
C LYS A 73 -2.64 -3.65 -8.26
N GLU A 74 -2.74 -3.87 -6.96
CA GLU A 74 -3.79 -4.68 -6.34
C GLU A 74 -5.19 -4.10 -6.63
N ALA A 75 -5.34 -2.78 -6.54
CA ALA A 75 -6.59 -2.10 -6.90
C ALA A 75 -6.94 -2.29 -8.39
N MET A 76 -5.95 -2.20 -9.28
CA MET A 76 -6.12 -2.44 -10.72
C MET A 76 -6.53 -3.88 -11.03
N GLU A 77 -5.86 -4.86 -10.41
CA GLU A 77 -6.16 -6.29 -10.54
C GLU A 77 -7.56 -6.64 -10.00
N ALA A 78 -7.97 -6.01 -8.91
CA ALA A 78 -9.29 -6.20 -8.31
C ALA A 78 -10.42 -5.62 -9.16
N LYS A 79 -10.17 -4.52 -9.88
CA LYS A 79 -11.18 -3.83 -10.68
C LYS A 79 -11.39 -4.48 -12.05
N ASP A 80 -10.35 -4.53 -12.88
CA ASP A 80 -10.36 -5.21 -14.19
C ASP A 80 -8.93 -5.42 -14.70
N PRO A 81 -8.35 -6.64 -14.55
CA PRO A 81 -6.97 -6.89 -14.94
C PRO A 81 -6.73 -6.78 -16.44
N SER A 82 -7.77 -6.89 -17.28
CA SER A 82 -7.64 -6.77 -18.74
C SER A 82 -7.50 -5.30 -19.15
N LEU A 83 -8.30 -4.43 -18.53
CA LEU A 83 -8.23 -2.99 -18.73
C LEU A 83 -6.88 -2.42 -18.28
N TYR A 84 -6.40 -2.89 -17.12
CA TYR A 84 -5.16 -2.40 -16.50
C TYR A 84 -3.91 -3.23 -16.80
N ALA A 85 -3.94 -4.12 -17.79
CA ALA A 85 -2.83 -5.05 -18.05
C ALA A 85 -1.48 -4.35 -18.23
N VAL A 86 -1.47 -3.19 -18.91
CA VAL A 86 -0.27 -2.38 -19.16
C VAL A 86 0.31 -1.79 -17.86
N PRO A 87 -0.43 -0.97 -17.09
CA PRO A 87 0.09 -0.39 -15.85
C PRO A 87 0.39 -1.45 -14.77
N ILE A 88 -0.35 -2.55 -14.70
CA ILE A 88 -0.02 -3.71 -13.85
C ILE A 88 1.36 -4.27 -14.22
N GLY A 89 1.62 -4.46 -15.52
CA GLY A 89 2.90 -4.96 -16.02
C GLY A 89 4.09 -4.08 -15.63
N TYR A 90 3.89 -2.76 -15.55
CA TYR A 90 4.92 -1.84 -15.07
C TYR A 90 5.23 -2.04 -13.58
N VAL A 91 4.21 -2.11 -12.71
CA VAL A 91 4.45 -2.35 -11.27
C VAL A 91 5.11 -3.71 -11.04
N ALA A 92 4.65 -4.75 -11.73
CA ALA A 92 5.27 -6.07 -11.66
C ALA A 92 6.74 -6.05 -12.14
N GLN A 93 7.09 -5.20 -13.11
CA GLN A 93 8.49 -4.99 -13.49
C GLN A 93 9.28 -4.33 -12.34
N ALA A 94 8.73 -3.31 -11.69
CA ALA A 94 9.36 -2.65 -10.56
C ALA A 94 9.65 -3.62 -9.40
N GLU A 95 8.69 -4.49 -9.07
CA GLU A 95 8.84 -5.53 -8.05
C GLU A 95 9.97 -6.51 -8.41
N ARG A 96 10.02 -7.00 -9.66
CA ARG A 96 11.11 -7.90 -10.11
C ARG A 96 12.48 -7.24 -10.04
N GLU A 97 12.58 -5.95 -10.36
CA GLU A 97 13.84 -5.23 -10.22
C GLU A 97 14.22 -5.06 -8.74
N ALA A 98 13.27 -4.72 -7.87
CA ALA A 98 13.50 -4.64 -6.43
C ALA A 98 13.97 -5.98 -5.85
N ASP A 99 13.33 -7.09 -6.23
CA ASP A 99 13.71 -8.44 -5.80
C ASP A 99 15.09 -8.85 -6.33
N ARG A 100 15.44 -8.45 -7.56
CA ARG A 100 16.75 -8.75 -8.17
C ARG A 100 17.90 -8.10 -7.39
N TYR A 101 17.74 -6.85 -6.98
CA TYR A 101 18.79 -6.11 -6.27
C TYR A 101 18.72 -6.30 -4.74
N GLY A 102 17.63 -6.88 -4.24
CA GLY A 102 17.33 -6.93 -2.81
C GLY A 102 16.60 -5.67 -2.40
N ARG A 103 15.43 -5.83 -1.75
CA ARG A 103 14.60 -4.71 -1.31
C ARG A 103 15.38 -3.76 -0.40
N ASP A 104 16.35 -4.25 0.36
CA ASP A 104 17.24 -3.52 1.27
C ASP A 104 18.29 -2.63 0.57
N THR A 105 18.43 -2.70 -0.76
CA THR A 105 19.42 -1.90 -1.51
C THR A 105 18.82 -0.96 -2.55
N ILE A 106 17.49 -0.95 -2.69
CA ILE A 106 16.79 -0.15 -3.72
C ILE A 106 16.98 1.36 -3.56
N GLY A 107 17.30 1.83 -2.34
CA GLY A 107 17.66 3.22 -2.06
C GLY A 107 18.99 3.64 -2.70
N VAL A 108 19.90 2.70 -2.99
CA VAL A 108 21.19 2.99 -3.64
C VAL A 108 21.04 3.01 -5.16
N ASN A 109 20.21 2.13 -5.72
CA ASN A 109 19.94 2.03 -7.15
C ASN A 109 18.44 2.14 -7.44
N MET A 110 17.94 3.38 -7.39
CA MET A 110 16.50 3.67 -7.45
C MET A 110 15.92 3.63 -8.87
N LEU A 111 16.75 3.77 -9.90
CA LEU A 111 16.32 3.91 -11.30
C LEU A 111 15.54 2.69 -11.83
N PRO A 112 16.02 1.44 -11.65
CA PRO A 112 15.31 0.25 -12.12
C PRO A 112 13.90 0.08 -11.54
N VAL A 113 13.69 0.52 -10.29
CA VAL A 113 12.38 0.48 -9.62
C VAL A 113 11.54 1.71 -9.97
N SER A 114 12.13 2.90 -10.01
CA SER A 114 11.40 4.15 -10.23
C SER A 114 10.89 4.33 -11.66
N ALA A 115 11.69 3.96 -12.66
CA ALA A 115 11.32 4.14 -14.07
C ALA A 115 10.02 3.42 -14.46
N PRO A 116 9.82 2.12 -14.15
CA PRO A 116 8.55 1.45 -14.43
C PRO A 116 7.38 2.06 -13.64
N ILE A 117 7.56 2.41 -12.36
CA ILE A 117 6.50 3.06 -11.58
C ILE A 117 6.09 4.41 -12.21
N GLN A 118 7.03 5.19 -12.74
CA GLN A 118 6.70 6.42 -13.45
C GLN A 118 5.89 6.19 -14.73
N ARG A 119 6.10 5.06 -15.44
CA ARG A 119 5.28 4.68 -16.59
C ARG A 119 3.85 4.32 -16.19
N MET A 120 3.66 3.67 -15.03
CA MET A 120 2.33 3.46 -14.46
C MET A 120 1.62 4.80 -14.22
N VAL A 121 2.30 5.76 -13.58
CA VAL A 121 1.72 7.10 -13.33
C VAL A 121 1.39 7.82 -14.65
N ALA A 122 2.27 7.72 -15.64
CA ALA A 122 2.04 8.31 -16.97
C ALA A 122 0.80 7.70 -17.65
N TRP A 123 0.64 6.38 -17.59
CA TRP A 123 -0.51 5.69 -18.16
C TRP A 123 -1.83 6.22 -17.59
N PHE A 124 -1.93 6.42 -16.27
CA PHE A 124 -3.12 7.01 -15.65
C PHE A 124 -3.38 8.47 -16.06
N ARG A 125 -2.37 9.20 -16.51
CA ARG A 125 -2.56 10.56 -17.04
C ARG A 125 -3.09 10.52 -18.47
N GLU A 126 -2.73 9.50 -19.24
CA GLU A 126 -3.16 9.29 -20.62
C GLU A 126 -4.57 8.66 -20.72
N HIS A 127 -4.99 7.91 -19.70
CA HIS A 127 -6.27 7.18 -19.66
C HIS A 127 -7.12 7.64 -18.47
N PRO A 128 -7.70 8.86 -18.46
CA PRO A 128 -8.43 9.45 -17.33
C PRO A 128 -9.60 8.60 -16.81
N GLU A 129 -10.27 7.87 -17.70
CA GLU A 129 -11.35 6.93 -17.42
C GLU A 129 -10.93 5.74 -16.55
N GLY A 130 -9.62 5.46 -16.53
CA GLY A 130 -9.08 4.23 -15.98
C GLY A 130 -9.35 3.06 -16.91
#